data_AF-A0A7S1CEM5-F1
#
_entry.id   AF-A0A7S1CEM5-F1
#
_cell.length_a   1.000
_cell.length_b   1.000
_cell.length_c   1.000
_cell.angle_alpha   90.00
_cell.angle_beta   90.00
_cell.angle_gamma   90.00
#
_symmetry.space_group_name_H-M   'P 1'
#
loop_
_entity.id
_entity.type
_entity.pdbx_description
1 polymer ?
#
loop_
_entity_poly.entity_id
_entity_poly.type
_entity_poly.pdbx_seq_one_letter_code
_entity_poly.pdbx_strand_id
1 'polypeptide(L)'
;DGGGGGGGAALALPTQLQCLFDESFVADAAHHELLRDAALVCGLHPDQATEPIVDHALAAGVSFAVVPCCVFGEEAPWRRRPDGGAVTSYDDFVAYLRAKHARIETA
;
A
#
# COMPACT_ATOMS: atom_id res chain seq x y z
N ASP A 1 -11.43 30.84 40.50
CA ASP A 1 -12.17 29.66 40.03
C ASP A 1 -12.45 29.84 38.55
N GLY A 2 -11.92 28.97 37.69
CA GLY A 2 -12.00 29.16 36.24
C GLY A 2 -11.33 28.01 35.50
N GLY A 3 -11.94 26.82 35.59
CA GLY A 3 -11.53 25.64 34.83
C GLY A 3 -11.90 25.79 33.37
N GLY A 4 -10.90 26.05 32.52
CA GLY A 4 -11.02 25.92 31.07
C GLY A 4 -11.07 24.45 30.69
N GLY A 5 -12.28 23.91 30.52
CA GLY A 5 -12.49 22.57 29.99
C GLY A 5 -12.12 22.53 28.51
N GLY A 6 -10.93 22.02 28.21
CA GLY A 6 -10.55 21.62 26.85
C GLY A 6 -11.41 20.45 26.41
N GLY A 7 -12.40 20.71 25.54
CA GLY A 7 -13.21 19.68 24.91
C GLY A 7 -12.36 18.83 23.97
N GLY A 8 -11.95 17.65 24.43
CA GLY A 8 -11.39 16.63 23.56
C GLY A 8 -12.47 16.12 22.62
N ALA A 9 -12.36 16.43 21.33
CA ALA A 9 -13.21 15.82 20.30
C ALA A 9 -13.04 14.30 20.38
N ALA A 10 -14.16 13.58 20.49
CA ALA A 10 -14.16 12.12 20.47
C ALA A 10 -13.57 11.64 19.14
N LEU A 11 -12.55 10.79 19.20
CA LEU A 11 -11.96 10.18 18.02
C LEU A 11 -13.00 9.28 17.35
N ALA A 12 -13.45 9.67 16.15
CA ALA A 12 -14.24 8.81 15.30
C ALA A 12 -13.34 7.69 14.75
N LEU A 13 -13.85 6.46 14.72
CA LEU A 13 -13.17 5.36 14.07
C LEU A 13 -13.15 5.60 12.55
N PRO A 14 -12.09 5.18 11.85
CA PRO A 14 -12.07 5.24 10.39
C PRO A 14 -13.12 4.31 9.81
N THR A 15 -13.65 4.67 8.64
CA THR A 15 -14.50 3.76 7.85
C THR A 15 -13.71 2.52 7.47
N GLN A 16 -14.28 1.35 7.77
CA GLN A 16 -13.70 0.06 7.40
C GLN A 16 -14.43 -0.52 6.18
N LEU A 17 -13.67 -0.91 5.16
CA LEU A 17 -14.16 -1.66 4.01
C LEU A 17 -13.63 -3.09 4.09
N GLN A 18 -14.51 -4.09 3.97
CA GLN A 18 -14.14 -5.51 3.96
C GLN A 18 -14.08 -6.02 2.52
N CYS A 19 -12.99 -5.68 1.83
CA CYS A 19 -12.74 -6.05 0.44
C CYS A 19 -11.23 -6.19 0.19
N LEU A 20 -10.87 -6.73 -0.97
CA LEU A 20 -9.48 -6.73 -1.41
C LEU A 20 -9.09 -5.33 -1.89
N PHE A 21 -7.81 -4.99 -1.71
CA PHE A 21 -7.22 -3.81 -2.34
C PHE A 21 -6.47 -4.29 -3.59
N ASP A 22 -7.15 -4.25 -4.73
CA ASP A 22 -6.65 -4.68 -6.04
C ASP A 22 -7.03 -3.64 -7.13
N GLU A 23 -6.75 -3.96 -8.39
CA GLU A 23 -7.10 -3.09 -9.53
C GLU A 23 -8.60 -2.79 -9.61
N SER A 24 -9.46 -3.73 -9.21
CA SER A 24 -10.92 -3.54 -9.23
C SER A 24 -11.35 -2.55 -8.17
N PHE A 25 -10.75 -2.61 -6.98
CA PHE A 25 -10.97 -1.61 -5.92
C PHE A 25 -10.58 -0.20 -6.38
N VAL A 26 -9.45 -0.07 -7.08
CA VAL A 26 -8.97 1.22 -7.60
C VAL A 26 -9.86 1.76 -8.72
N ALA A 27 -10.42 0.88 -9.56
CA ALA A 27 -11.26 1.25 -10.69
C ALA A 27 -12.73 1.54 -10.32
N ASP A 28 -13.18 1.14 -9.14
CA ASP A 28 -14.56 1.36 -8.71
C ASP A 28 -14.79 2.84 -8.36
N ALA A 29 -15.76 3.45 -9.03
CA ALA A 29 -16.17 4.83 -8.79
C ALA A 29 -16.64 5.09 -7.34
N ALA A 30 -17.11 4.05 -6.63
CA ALA A 30 -17.48 4.13 -5.23
C ALA A 30 -16.28 4.41 -4.29
N HIS A 31 -15.05 4.15 -4.75
CA HIS A 31 -13.82 4.32 -3.96
C HIS A 31 -12.98 5.53 -4.38
N HIS A 32 -13.36 6.22 -5.47
CA HIS A 32 -12.59 7.34 -6.01
C HIS A 32 -12.38 8.49 -5.02
N GLU A 33 -13.40 8.86 -4.23
CA GLU A 33 -13.26 9.94 -3.24
C GLU A 33 -12.26 9.57 -2.14
N LEU A 34 -12.37 8.34 -1.62
CA LEU A 34 -11.44 7.79 -0.62
C LEU A 34 -9.99 7.79 -1.13
N LEU A 35 -9.78 7.33 -2.36
CA LEU A 35 -8.45 7.24 -2.96
C LEU A 35 -7.87 8.62 -3.30
N ARG A 36 -8.68 9.53 -3.84
CA ARG A 36 -8.26 10.89 -4.20
C ARG A 36 -7.81 11.70 -2.98
N ASP A 37 -8.51 11.56 -1.87
CA ASP A 37 -8.27 12.36 -0.67
C ASP A 37 -7.17 11.77 0.22
N ALA A 38 -6.63 10.60 -0.14
CA ALA A 38 -5.55 9.95 0.59
C ALA A 38 -4.21 10.71 0.43
N ALA A 39 -3.57 11.03 1.54
CA ALA A 39 -2.21 11.58 1.56
C ALA A 39 -1.11 10.50 1.63
N LEU A 40 -1.48 9.29 2.05
CA LEU A 40 -0.60 8.15 2.23
C LEU A 40 -1.41 6.86 2.09
N VAL A 41 -0.86 5.87 1.39
CA VAL A 41 -1.36 4.50 1.39
C VAL A 41 -0.41 3.61 2.18
N CYS A 42 -0.89 3.00 3.26
CA CYS A 42 -0.07 2.13 4.10
C CYS A 42 -0.58 0.70 4.12
N GLY A 43 0.33 -0.27 4.05
CA GLY A 43 0.01 -1.69 4.15
C GLY A 43 0.94 -2.41 5.13
N LEU A 44 0.36 -3.00 6.18
CA LEU A 44 1.10 -3.70 7.24
C LEU A 44 0.90 -5.20 7.06
N HIS A 45 1.87 -5.85 6.40
CA HIS A 45 1.74 -7.22 5.87
C HIS A 45 0.59 -7.36 4.85
N PRO A 46 0.56 -6.53 3.78
CA PRO A 46 -0.52 -6.56 2.82
C PRO A 46 -0.27 -7.67 1.80
N ASP A 47 -0.60 -8.93 2.14
CA ASP A 47 -0.40 -10.16 1.36
C ASP A 47 -0.34 -9.97 -0.17
N GLN A 48 -1.46 -10.18 -0.86
CA GLN A 48 -1.56 -9.96 -2.31
C GLN A 48 -1.67 -8.46 -2.67
N ALA A 49 -1.93 -7.60 -1.67
CA ALA A 49 -2.16 -6.17 -1.86
C ALA A 49 -0.88 -5.32 -1.91
N THR A 50 0.30 -5.89 -1.65
CA THR A 50 1.57 -5.15 -1.66
C THR A 50 1.80 -4.44 -2.99
N GLU A 51 1.72 -5.16 -4.11
CA GLU A 51 1.91 -4.56 -5.43
C GLU A 51 0.80 -3.57 -5.80
N PRO A 52 -0.50 -3.90 -5.65
CA PRO A 52 -1.57 -2.94 -5.87
C PRO A 52 -1.41 -1.63 -5.12
N ILE A 53 -0.98 -1.66 -3.85
CA ILE A 53 -0.70 -0.44 -3.07
C ILE A 53 0.41 0.38 -3.73
N VAL A 54 1.52 -0.25 -4.07
CA VAL A 54 2.68 0.44 -4.69
C VAL A 54 2.29 1.00 -6.05
N ASP A 55 1.63 0.22 -6.89
CA ASP A 55 1.26 0.60 -8.25
C ASP A 55 0.22 1.73 -8.26
N HIS A 56 -0.79 1.64 -7.40
CA HIS A 56 -1.73 2.74 -7.21
C HIS A 56 -1.02 4.01 -6.72
N ALA A 57 -0.15 3.89 -5.72
CA ALA A 57 0.53 5.05 -5.14
C ALA A 57 1.43 5.77 -6.17
N LEU A 58 2.16 5.00 -6.98
CA LEU A 58 2.97 5.54 -8.08
C LEU A 58 2.10 6.20 -9.16
N ALA A 59 1.00 5.56 -9.56
CA ALA A 59 0.09 6.08 -10.58
C ALA A 59 -0.64 7.37 -10.13
N ALA A 60 -1.08 7.41 -8.86
CA ALA A 60 -1.78 8.54 -8.28
C ALA A 60 -0.83 9.66 -7.77
N GLY A 61 0.48 9.38 -7.70
CA GLY A 61 1.46 10.34 -7.17
C GLY A 61 1.36 10.56 -5.65
N VAL A 62 0.81 9.59 -4.91
CA VAL A 62 0.67 9.63 -3.45
C VAL A 62 1.82 8.85 -2.78
N SER A 63 2.20 9.25 -1.58
CA SER A 63 3.19 8.50 -0.79
C SER A 63 2.65 7.13 -0.38
N PHE A 64 3.54 6.16 -0.16
CA PHE A 64 3.18 4.87 0.40
C PHE A 64 4.19 4.35 1.41
N ALA A 65 3.76 3.41 2.25
CA ALA A 65 4.61 2.61 3.12
C ALA A 65 4.06 1.17 3.22
N VAL A 66 4.87 0.18 2.87
CA VAL A 66 4.45 -1.24 2.90
C VAL A 66 5.45 -2.09 3.68
N VAL A 67 4.94 -3.09 4.39
CA VAL A 67 5.74 -4.21 4.93
C VAL A 67 5.47 -5.42 4.05
N PRO A 68 6.29 -5.68 3.02
CA PRO A 68 6.00 -6.71 2.03
C PRO A 68 6.17 -8.11 2.62
N CYS A 69 5.43 -9.08 2.09
CA CYS A 69 5.56 -10.50 2.42
C CYS A 69 5.82 -11.32 1.14
N CYS A 70 6.69 -12.33 1.22
CA CYS A 70 7.09 -13.16 0.09
C CYS A 70 6.39 -14.52 0.03
N VAL A 71 5.43 -14.79 0.91
CA VAL A 71 4.79 -16.12 1.04
C VAL A 71 3.94 -16.51 -0.18
N PHE A 72 3.46 -15.53 -0.95
CA PHE A 72 2.68 -15.74 -2.19
C PHE A 72 3.55 -15.62 -3.45
N GLY A 73 4.84 -15.94 -3.37
CA GLY A 73 5.75 -15.86 -4.52
C GLY A 73 5.31 -16.74 -5.71
N GLU A 74 4.74 -17.91 -5.43
CA GLU A 74 4.26 -18.85 -6.46
C GLU A 74 3.05 -18.33 -7.23
N GLU A 75 2.24 -17.46 -6.63
CA GLU A 75 1.06 -16.87 -7.28
C GLU A 75 1.42 -15.72 -8.23
N ALA A 76 2.67 -15.22 -8.16
CA ALA A 76 3.15 -14.14 -9.00
C ALA A 76 4.35 -14.57 -9.87
N PRO A 77 4.21 -15.62 -10.71
CA PRO A 77 5.29 -16.17 -11.51
C PRO A 77 5.74 -15.24 -12.64
N TRP A 78 5.10 -14.07 -12.84
CA TRP A 78 5.52 -13.03 -13.76
C TRP A 78 6.54 -12.07 -13.14
N ARG A 79 6.65 -11.98 -11.80
CA ARG A 79 7.62 -11.09 -11.14
C ARG A 79 9.04 -11.50 -11.50
N ARG A 80 9.85 -10.54 -11.96
CA ARG A 80 11.25 -10.76 -12.32
C ARG A 80 12.12 -9.76 -11.59
N ARG A 81 13.18 -10.25 -10.97
CA ARG A 81 14.27 -9.41 -10.45
C ARG A 81 14.91 -8.63 -11.60
N PRO A 82 15.67 -7.56 -11.31
CA PRO A 82 16.37 -6.79 -12.35
C PRO A 82 17.33 -7.62 -13.23
N ASP A 83 17.84 -8.74 -12.72
CA ASP A 83 18.70 -9.68 -13.44
C ASP A 83 17.92 -10.73 -14.26
N GLY A 84 16.58 -10.69 -14.24
CA GLY A 84 15.70 -11.66 -14.90
C GLY A 84 15.39 -12.92 -14.06
N GLY A 85 15.93 -13.04 -12.85
CA GLY A 85 15.62 -14.16 -11.95
C GLY A 85 14.20 -14.11 -11.38
N ALA A 86 13.73 -15.25 -10.86
CA ALA A 86 12.46 -15.33 -10.15
C ALA A 86 12.53 -14.59 -8.80
N VAL A 87 11.39 -14.07 -8.35
CA VAL A 87 11.25 -13.44 -7.02
C VAL A 87 10.78 -14.50 -6.03
N THR A 88 11.69 -14.99 -5.19
CA THR A 88 11.42 -16.14 -4.30
C THR A 88 11.66 -15.85 -2.82
N SER A 89 12.21 -14.68 -2.50
CA SER A 89 12.51 -14.26 -1.14
C SER A 89 12.00 -12.84 -0.86
N TYR A 90 12.02 -12.45 0.40
CA TYR A 90 11.73 -11.09 0.82
C TYR A 90 12.65 -10.08 0.12
N ASP A 91 13.97 -10.34 0.11
CA ASP A 91 14.95 -9.44 -0.50
C ASP A 91 14.76 -9.33 -2.02
N ASP A 92 14.43 -10.44 -2.69
CA ASP A 92 14.10 -10.40 -4.13
C ASP A 92 12.87 -9.52 -4.38
N PHE A 93 11.86 -9.61 -3.50
CA PHE A 93 10.62 -8.85 -3.66
C PHE A 93 10.83 -7.37 -3.39
N VAL A 94 11.63 -7.03 -2.37
CA VAL A 94 12.07 -5.66 -2.12
C VAL A 94 12.84 -5.10 -3.32
N ALA A 95 13.78 -5.87 -3.89
CA ALA A 95 14.53 -5.46 -5.08
C ALA A 95 13.61 -5.23 -6.29
N TYR A 96 12.62 -6.11 -6.49
CA TYR A 96 11.60 -5.97 -7.53
C TYR A 96 10.77 -4.69 -7.35
N LEU A 97 10.28 -4.41 -6.13
CA LEU A 97 9.50 -3.19 -5.86
C LEU A 97 10.34 -1.93 -6.08
N ARG A 98 11.60 -1.91 -5.62
CA ARG A 98 12.51 -0.77 -5.85
C ARG A 98 12.80 -0.51 -7.33
N ALA A 99 12.75 -1.54 -8.17
CA ALA A 99 12.94 -1.38 -9.61
C ALA A 99 11.77 -0.65 -10.30
N LYS A 100 10.58 -0.58 -9.68
CA LYS A 100 9.42 0.12 -10.25
C LYS A 100 9.60 1.64 -10.33
N HIS A 101 10.31 2.25 -9.39
CA HIS A 101 10.55 3.70 -9.40
C HIS A 101 11.78 4.11 -8.58
N ALA A 102 12.61 5.02 -9.12
CA ALA A 102 13.88 5.44 -8.51
C ALA A 102 13.76 6.12 -7.13
N ARG A 103 12.56 6.57 -6.77
CA ARG A 103 12.25 7.21 -5.46
C ARG A 103 11.85 6.22 -4.36
N ILE A 104 11.80 4.92 -4.65
CA ILE A 104 11.44 3.92 -3.64
C ILE A 104 12.66 3.61 -2.77
N GLU A 105 12.50 3.85 -1.47
CA GLU A 105 13.51 3.66 -0.43
C GLU A 105 13.10 2.54 0.52
N THR A 106 14.10 1.95 1.18
CA THR A 106 13.94 0.92 2.21
C THR A 106 14.60 1.43 3.49
N ALA A 107 13.93 1.21 4.63
CA ALA A 107 14.46 1.58 5.95
C ALA A 107 15.53 0.61 6.44
#